data_AF-A0A2W4QA43-F1
#
_entry.id   AF-A0A2W4QA43-F1
#
_cell.length_a   1.000
_cell.length_b   1.000
_cell.length_c   1.000
_cell.angle_alpha   90.00
_cell.angle_beta   90.00
_cell.angle_gamma   90.00
#
_symmetry.space_group_name_H-M   'P 1'
#
loop_
_entity.id
_entity.type
_entity.pdbx_description
1 polymer ?
#
loop_
_entity_poly.entity_id
_entity_poly.type
_entity_poly.pdbx_seq_one_letter_code
_entity_poly.pdbx_strand_id
1 'polypeptide(L)' 'MVGELRYVCVETTDLAGARAHYTGTLGLRVTEEGDGWFVLDGGGLSMVVWEGPNPGTLMGLGSAWPSQTVL' A
#
# COMPACT_ATOMS: atom_id res chain seq x y z
N MET A 1 16.71 20.74 3.78
CA MET A 1 15.30 20.27 3.83
C MET A 1 15.35 18.75 3.90
N VAL A 2 14.78 18.13 4.93
CA VAL A 2 14.69 16.67 5.02
C VAL A 2 13.23 16.32 4.72
N GLY A 3 12.99 15.42 3.77
CA GLY A 3 11.65 14.95 3.44
C GLY A 3 11.10 14.04 4.55
N GLU A 4 9.78 14.05 4.72
CA GLU A 4 9.09 13.15 5.65
C GLU A 4 8.76 11.82 4.96
N LEU A 5 8.85 10.71 5.72
CA LEU A 5 8.36 9.42 5.27
C LEU A 5 6.83 9.42 5.25
N ARG A 6 6.24 9.48 4.06
CA ARG A 6 4.78 9.62 3.89
C ARG A 6 4.06 8.31 3.59
N TYR A 7 4.73 7.38 2.89
CA TYR A 7 4.14 6.11 2.46
C TYR A 7 5.10 4.95 2.69
N VAL A 8 4.56 3.79 3.07
CA VAL A 8 5.23 2.49 3.00
C VAL A 8 4.43 1.60 2.07
N CYS A 9 5.09 0.98 1.10
CA CYS A 9 4.48 0.11 0.10
C CYS A 9 4.96 -1.32 0.35
N VAL A 10 4.03 -2.27 0.57
CA VAL A 10 4.30 -3.69 0.82
C VAL A 10 3.62 -4.56 -0.24
N GLU A 11 4.42 -5.31 -0.99
CA GLU A 11 3.93 -6.37 -1.87
C GLU A 11 3.59 -7.63 -1.07
N THR A 12 2.52 -8.34 -1.45
CA THR A 12 2.19 -9.65 -0.91
C THR A 12 1.72 -10.60 -2.01
N THR A 13 1.90 -11.90 -1.78
CA THR A 13 1.31 -12.99 -2.59
C THR A 13 0.00 -13.50 -2.01
N ASP A 14 -0.36 -13.04 -0.81
CA ASP A 14 -1.61 -13.37 -0.12
C ASP A 14 -2.20 -12.08 0.47
N LEU A 15 -3.08 -11.46 -0.30
CA LEU A 15 -3.71 -10.19 0.08
C LEU A 15 -4.70 -10.37 1.24
N ALA A 16 -5.42 -11.49 1.26
CA ALA A 16 -6.38 -11.80 2.32
C ALA A 16 -5.68 -12.04 3.66
N GLY A 17 -4.59 -12.84 3.65
CA GLY A 17 -3.77 -13.07 4.83
C GLY A 17 -3.10 -11.80 5.34
N ALA A 18 -2.58 -10.96 4.45
CA ALA A 18 -2.03 -9.65 4.83
C ALA A 18 -3.10 -8.78 5.50
N ARG A 19 -4.31 -8.69 4.93
CA ARG A 19 -5.41 -7.92 5.52
C ARG A 19 -5.78 -8.43 6.91
N ALA A 20 -5.89 -9.75 7.08
CA ALA A 20 -6.22 -10.35 8.36
C ALA A 20 -5.13 -10.07 9.41
N HIS A 21 -3.86 -10.13 9.02
CA HIS A 21 -2.75 -9.80 9.90
C HIS A 21 -2.77 -8.33 10.34
N TYR A 22 -2.84 -7.40 9.38
CA TYR A 22 -2.77 -5.97 9.70
C TYR A 22 -3.99 -5.47 10.47
N THR A 23 -5.20 -5.94 10.13
CA THR A 23 -6.42 -5.48 10.82
C THR A 23 -6.72 -6.27 12.10
N GLY A 24 -6.49 -7.59 12.10
CA GLY A 24 -6.81 -8.46 13.22
C GLY A 24 -5.71 -8.54 14.28
N THR A 25 -4.44 -8.68 13.86
CA THR A 25 -3.31 -8.81 14.79
C THR A 25 -2.77 -7.45 15.20
N LEU A 26 -2.58 -6.55 14.23
CA LEU A 26 -1.99 -5.23 14.48
C LEU A 26 -3.03 -4.13 14.78
N GLY A 27 -4.33 -4.42 14.58
CA GLY A 27 -5.40 -3.47 14.87
C GLY A 27 -5.42 -2.25 13.95
N LEU A 28 -4.73 -2.30 12.81
CA LEU A 28 -4.69 -1.20 11.86
C LEU A 28 -6.02 -1.08 11.13
N ARG A 29 -6.38 0.16 10.77
CA ARG A 29 -7.64 0.46 10.07
C ARG A 29 -7.38 0.56 8.57
N VAL A 30 -8.18 -0.12 7.77
CA VAL A 30 -8.23 0.11 6.32
C VAL A 30 -8.90 1.47 6.06
N THR A 31 -8.23 2.35 5.32
CA THR A 31 -8.73 3.68 4.97
C THR A 31 -9.19 3.80 3.53
N GLU A 32 -8.64 2.96 2.65
CA GLU A 32 -8.96 2.92 1.22
C GLU A 32 -8.70 1.51 0.68
N GLU A 33 -9.44 1.07 -0.32
CA GLU A 33 -9.25 -0.23 -0.95
C GLU A 33 -9.73 -0.25 -2.40
N GLY A 34 -9.16 -1.16 -3.18
CA GLY A 34 -9.53 -1.40 -4.57
C GLY A 34 -9.23 -2.84 -4.97
N ASP A 35 -9.40 -3.13 -6.25
CA ASP A 35 -9.13 -4.47 -6.77
C ASP A 35 -7.63 -4.82 -6.65
N GLY A 36 -7.31 -5.82 -5.82
CA GLY A 36 -5.94 -6.27 -5.58
C GLY A 36 -5.08 -5.40 -4.64
N TRP A 37 -5.65 -4.44 -3.90
CA TRP A 37 -4.90 -3.63 -2.92
C TRP A 37 -5.75 -2.98 -1.83
N PHE A 38 -5.09 -2.54 -0.75
CA PHE A 38 -5.69 -1.72 0.30
C PHE A 38 -4.66 -0.81 0.99
N VAL A 39 -5.13 0.25 1.62
CA VAL A 39 -4.34 1.21 2.40
C VAL A 39 -4.73 1.14 3.86
N LEU A 40 -3.73 1.15 4.74
CA LEU A 40 -3.88 1.16 6.20
C LEU A 40 -3.44 2.50 6.79
N ASP A 41 -4.14 2.89 7.86
CA ASP A 41 -3.75 3.96 8.76
C ASP A 41 -2.67 3.48 9.74
N GLY A 42 -1.43 3.93 9.54
CA GLY A 42 -0.28 3.67 10.41
C GLY A 42 -0.05 4.77 11.45
N GLY A 43 -1.03 5.63 11.76
CA GLY A 43 -0.89 6.67 12.77
C GLY A 43 -0.05 7.87 12.31
N GLY A 44 -0.34 8.37 11.11
CA GLY A 44 0.41 9.46 10.45
C GLY A 44 1.24 9.00 9.25
N LEU A 45 1.38 7.68 9.09
CA LEU A 45 1.98 7.04 7.92
C LEU A 45 0.91 6.25 7.17
N SER A 46 0.83 6.40 5.84
CA SER A 46 -0.02 5.55 5.02
C SER A 46 0.73 4.30 4.57
N MET A 47 0.18 3.12 4.84
CA MET A 47 0.75 1.86 4.35
C MET A 47 -0.11 1.30 3.22
N VAL A 48 0.47 1.08 2.06
CA VAL A 48 -0.20 0.46 0.90
C VAL A 48 0.22 -1.01 0.81
N VAL A 49 -0.75 -1.91 0.70
CA VAL A 49 -0.52 -3.34 0.50
C VAL A 49 -1.18 -3.76 -0.81
N TRP A 50 -0.47 -4.46 -1.68
CA TRP A 50 -1.02 -4.95 -2.95
C TRP A 50 -0.63 -6.40 -3.24
N GLU A 51 -1.47 -7.05 -4.03
CA GLU A 51 -1.22 -8.39 -4.55
C GLU A 51 -0.34 -8.30 -5.80
N GLY A 52 0.86 -8.86 -5.72
CA GLY A 52 1.90 -8.77 -6.76
C GLY A 52 2.31 -10.12 -7.37
N PRO A 53 2.96 -10.13 -8.56
CA PRO A 53 3.62 -9.00 -9.23
C PRO A 53 2.69 -8.39 -10.29
N ASN A 54 1.80 -7.48 -9.88
CA ASN A 54 0.91 -6.79 -10.81
C ASN A 54 1.38 -5.33 -10.94
N PRO A 55 2.16 -5.00 -11.99
CA PRO A 55 2.62 -3.62 -12.22
C PRO A 55 1.46 -2.64 -12.48
N GLY A 56 0.26 -3.13 -12.80
CA GLY A 56 -0.94 -2.30 -12.96
C GLY A 56 -1.49 -1.75 -11.65
N THR A 57 -1.32 -2.47 -10.53
CA THR A 57 -1.83 -2.04 -9.21
C THR A 57 -1.14 -0.78 -8.69
N LEU A 58 0.13 -0.61 -9.09
CA LEU A 58 0.94 0.56 -8.76
C LEU A 58 0.62 1.78 -9.62
N MET A 59 0.01 1.62 -10.81
CA MET A 59 -0.40 2.74 -11.67
C MET A 59 -1.64 3.47 -11.13
N GLY A 60 -2.47 2.82 -10.32
CA GLY A 60 -3.62 3.44 -9.63
C GLY A 60 -3.22 4.36 -8.47
N LEU A 61 -2.06 4.14 -7.86
CA LEU A 61 -1.44 5.02 -6.85
C LEU A 61 -0.77 6.27 -7.48
N GLY A 62 -0.80 6.35 -8.82
CA GLY A 62 -0.08 7.30 -9.68
C GLY A 62 -0.55 8.75 -9.67
N SER A 63 -1.45 9.17 -8.76
CA SER A 63 -1.56 10.61 -8.45
C SER A 63 -0.55 11.06 -7.38
N ALA A 64 0.16 10.13 -6.73
CA ALA A 64 1.16 10.39 -5.70
C ALA A 64 2.55 9.76 -5.96
N TRP A 65 2.73 8.97 -7.02
CA TRP A 65 4.02 8.40 -7.39
C TRP A 65 4.68 9.12 -8.58
N PRO A 66 5.92 9.62 -8.45
CA PRO A 66 6.66 10.14 -9.59
C PRO A 66 6.93 8.96 -10.52
N SER A 67 6.32 9.02 -11.71
CA SER A 67 6.57 8.14 -12.84
C SER A 67 8.05 7.77 -12.93
N GLN A 68 8.42 6.56 -12.53
CA GLN A 68 9.70 6.00 -12.96
C GLN A 68 9.52 5.50 -14.39
N THR A 69 10.06 6.30 -15.31
CA THR A 69 10.53 5.83 -16.61
C THR A 69 11.38 4.59 -16.39
N VAL A 70 10.82 3.43 -16.69
CA VAL A 70 11.63 2.24 -16.95
C VAL A 70 12.24 2.45 -18.32
N LEU A 71 13.57 2.54 -18.36
CA LEU A 71 14.39 2.57 -19.57
C LEU A 71 14.20 1.30 -20.41
#